data_AF-A0A6D2K4R7-F1
#
_entry.id   AF-A0A6D2K4R7-F1
#
_cell.length_a   1.000
_cell.length_b   1.000
_cell.length_c   1.000
_cell.angle_alpha   90.00
_cell.angle_beta   90.00
_cell.angle_gamma   90.00
#
_symmetry.space_group_name_H-M   'P 1'
#
loop_
_entity.id
_entity.type
_entity.pdbx_description
1 polymer ?
#
loop_
_entity_poly.entity_id
_entity_poly.type
_entity_poly.pdbx_seq_one_letter_code
_entity_poly.pdbx_strand_id
1 'polypeptide(L)'
;MNKDATSWFSNLPAETIDNFDDLSTAFMKHFGMFMSKGSTNLFTMAQGKDESLRKFVERFKTAAAEHSDIPDKMGIKAFENGLWFESKLKESLMLDEPATLQDALHRSQKYVCVEESKAHHSKIHGMTKDHLGMHHLVKSHLIRSHLVKRIKGGL
;
A
#
# COMPACT_ATOMS: atom_id res chain seq x y z
N MET A 1 28.02 8.64 -22.69
CA MET A 1 26.87 9.39 -23.23
C MET A 1 26.67 10.62 -22.36
N ASN A 2 26.79 11.81 -22.96
CA ASN A 2 26.77 13.09 -22.24
C ASN A 2 25.32 13.35 -21.78
N LYS A 3 25.09 13.54 -20.47
CA LYS A 3 23.74 13.58 -19.87
C LYS A 3 23.06 14.95 -19.99
N ASP A 4 23.69 15.91 -20.65
CA ASP A 4 23.26 17.30 -20.63
C ASP A 4 22.50 17.69 -21.90
N ALA A 5 21.28 18.19 -21.73
CA ALA A 5 20.37 18.57 -22.81
C ALA A 5 20.99 19.59 -23.78
N THR A 6 21.84 20.49 -23.29
CA THR A 6 22.56 21.48 -24.10
C THR A 6 23.51 20.81 -25.09
N SER A 7 24.23 19.77 -24.66
CA SER A 7 25.16 19.04 -25.53
C SER A 7 24.40 18.23 -26.58
N TRP A 8 23.27 17.61 -26.22
CA TRP A 8 22.42 16.92 -27.18
C TRP A 8 21.87 17.87 -28.25
N PHE A 9 21.25 18.98 -27.82
CA PHE A 9 20.63 19.93 -28.74
C PHE A 9 21.65 20.54 -29.72
N SER A 10 22.86 20.83 -29.23
CA SER A 10 23.95 21.37 -30.07
C SER A 10 24.49 20.39 -31.11
N ASN A 11 24.21 19.08 -30.96
CA ASN A 11 24.65 18.04 -31.88
C ASN A 11 23.56 17.62 -32.88
N LEU A 12 22.40 18.27 -32.87
CA LEU A 12 21.35 18.02 -33.85
C LEU A 12 21.80 18.53 -35.24
N PRO A 13 21.55 17.79 -36.33
CA PRO A 13 21.85 18.29 -37.67
C PRO A 13 21.04 19.56 -37.97
N ALA A 14 21.62 20.45 -38.77
CA ALA A 14 20.91 21.65 -39.24
C ALA A 14 19.63 21.24 -40.00
N GLU A 15 18.58 22.08 -39.90
CA GLU A 15 17.30 21.89 -40.59
C GLU A 15 16.52 20.61 -40.17
N THR A 16 16.78 20.09 -38.97
CA THR A 16 16.03 18.93 -38.42
C THR A 16 14.88 19.30 -37.49
N ILE A 17 14.76 20.58 -37.14
CA ILE A 17 13.71 21.11 -36.26
C ILE A 17 13.13 22.35 -36.94
N ASP A 18 11.92 22.23 -37.47
CA ASP A 18 11.22 23.34 -38.13
C ASP A 18 10.26 24.05 -37.17
N ASN A 19 9.82 23.36 -36.12
CA ASN A 19 8.87 23.87 -35.15
C ASN A 19 9.05 23.20 -33.77
N PHE A 20 8.26 23.66 -32.80
CA PHE A 20 8.31 23.13 -31.44
C PHE A 20 7.90 21.66 -31.34
N ASP A 21 7.00 21.17 -32.19
CA ASP A 21 6.54 19.78 -32.17
C ASP A 21 7.64 18.82 -32.64
N ASP A 22 8.45 19.21 -33.63
CA ASP A 22 9.62 18.46 -34.09
C ASP A 22 10.68 18.39 -32.98
N LEU A 23 10.94 19.52 -32.30
CA LEU A 23 11.83 19.58 -31.16
C LEU A 23 11.34 18.67 -30.02
N SER A 24 10.06 18.77 -29.67
CA SER A 24 9.43 17.97 -28.61
C SER A 24 9.51 16.48 -28.93
N THR A 25 9.25 16.11 -30.18
CA THR A 25 9.35 14.72 -30.66
C THR A 25 10.79 14.20 -30.60
N ALA A 26 11.76 14.97 -31.08
CA ALA A 26 13.17 14.60 -31.02
C ALA A 26 13.68 14.48 -29.58
N PHE A 27 13.27 15.40 -28.70
CA PHE A 27 13.57 15.37 -27.28
C PHE A 27 12.99 14.12 -26.61
N MET A 28 11.71 13.82 -26.84
CA MET A 28 11.06 12.63 -26.32
C MET A 28 11.64 11.34 -26.90
N LYS A 29 12.14 11.35 -28.14
CA LYS A 29 12.85 10.19 -28.70
C LYS A 29 14.22 9.98 -28.05
N HIS A 30 14.93 11.06 -27.76
CA HIS A 30 16.29 11.00 -27.19
C HIS A 30 16.29 10.73 -25.68
N PHE A 31 15.39 11.39 -24.94
CA PHE A 31 15.29 11.31 -23.48
C PHE A 31 14.10 10.50 -22.99
N GLY A 32 13.06 10.34 -23.80
CA GLY A 32 11.82 9.66 -23.38
C GLY A 32 11.96 8.15 -23.23
N MET A 33 13.03 7.53 -23.71
CA MET A 33 13.33 6.12 -23.39
C MET A 33 13.58 5.89 -21.89
N PHE A 34 13.96 6.94 -21.15
CA PHE A 34 14.04 6.94 -19.68
C PHE A 34 12.71 7.29 -19.00
N MET A 35 11.81 7.97 -19.72
CA MET A 35 10.51 8.41 -19.19
C MET A 35 9.38 7.40 -19.41
N SER A 36 9.58 6.41 -20.28
CA SER A 36 8.50 5.54 -20.76
C SER A 36 8.95 4.09 -20.89
N LYS A 37 9.00 3.37 -19.76
CA LYS A 37 8.71 1.92 -19.67
C LYS A 37 8.24 1.56 -18.25
N GLY A 38 6.94 1.77 -17.98
CA GLY A 38 6.26 1.08 -16.89
C GLY A 38 6.63 1.46 -15.45
N SER A 39 7.35 2.58 -15.24
CA SER A 39 7.67 3.03 -13.89
C SER A 39 6.39 3.39 -13.15
N THR A 40 6.12 2.67 -12.07
CA THR A 40 5.02 3.03 -11.18
C THR A 40 5.38 4.41 -10.62
N ASN A 41 4.64 5.45 -10.99
CA ASN A 41 4.94 6.79 -10.50
C ASN A 41 4.72 6.80 -8.98
N LEU A 42 5.83 6.88 -8.23
CA LEU A 42 5.90 6.85 -6.77
C LEU A 42 4.88 7.81 -6.12
N PHE A 43 4.67 8.97 -6.73
CA PHE A 43 3.78 10.03 -6.24
C PHE A 43 2.29 9.76 -6.47
N THR A 44 1.96 8.81 -7.35
CA THR A 44 0.58 8.40 -7.64
C THR A 44 0.19 7.08 -6.96
N MET A 45 1.16 6.42 -6.31
CA MET A 45 0.89 5.18 -5.59
C MET A 45 -0.04 5.47 -4.42
N ALA A 46 -1.14 4.73 -4.35
CA ALA A 46 -2.05 4.74 -3.22
C ALA A 46 -2.27 3.32 -2.72
N GLN A 47 -2.40 3.18 -1.40
CA GLN A 47 -2.87 1.99 -0.73
C GLN A 47 -4.36 1.86 -0.97
N GLY A 48 -4.78 0.74 -1.56
CA GLY A 48 -6.20 0.42 -1.74
C GLY A 48 -6.89 0.21 -0.40
N LYS A 49 -8.20 0.50 -0.33
CA LYS A 49 -9.01 0.31 0.90
C LYS A 49 -8.91 -1.12 1.47
N ASP A 50 -8.92 -2.11 0.58
CA ASP A 50 -8.85 -3.54 0.94
C ASP A 50 -7.43 -4.12 0.77
N GLU A 51 -6.43 -3.25 0.55
CA GLU A 51 -5.04 -3.64 0.40
C GLU A 51 -4.34 -3.65 1.76
N SER A 52 -3.77 -4.80 2.13
CA SER A 52 -2.97 -4.90 3.35
C SER A 52 -1.74 -4.00 3.29
N LEU A 53 -1.32 -3.50 4.45
CA LEU A 53 -0.15 -2.63 4.52
C LEU A 53 1.10 -3.30 3.95
N ARG A 54 1.26 -4.62 4.16
CA ARG A 54 2.37 -5.40 3.59
C ARG A 54 2.40 -5.31 2.07
N LYS A 55 1.25 -5.50 1.39
CA LYS A 55 1.18 -5.47 -0.07
C LYS A 55 1.55 -4.09 -0.60
N PHE A 56 1.02 -3.03 0.01
CA PHE A 56 1.34 -1.67 -0.37
C PHE A 56 2.84 -1.37 -0.22
N VAL A 57 3.43 -1.71 0.94
CA VAL A 57 4.86 -1.48 1.23
C VAL A 57 5.75 -2.20 0.23
N GLU A 58 5.46 -3.44 -0.12
CA GLU A 58 6.25 -4.19 -1.11
C GLU A 58 6.17 -3.57 -2.50
N ARG A 59 4.96 -3.18 -2.97
CA ARG A 59 4.82 -2.44 -4.23
C ARG A 59 5.62 -1.14 -4.20
N PHE A 60 5.53 -0.40 -3.10
CA PHE A 60 6.23 0.88 -2.94
C PHE A 60 7.76 0.70 -2.99
N LYS A 61 8.30 -0.33 -2.33
CA LYS A 61 9.73 -0.65 -2.41
C LYS A 61 10.18 -0.99 -3.83
N THR A 62 9.40 -1.78 -4.57
CA THR A 62 9.71 -2.09 -5.97
C THR A 62 9.77 -0.83 -6.81
N ALA A 63 8.79 0.06 -6.68
CA ALA A 63 8.80 1.34 -7.38
C ALA A 63 9.97 2.23 -6.94
N ALA A 64 10.24 2.35 -5.63
CA ALA A 64 11.34 3.15 -5.11
C ALA A 64 12.72 2.67 -5.60
N ALA A 65 12.90 1.36 -5.81
CA ALA A 65 14.13 0.80 -6.36
C ALA A 65 14.39 1.20 -7.82
N GLU A 66 13.33 1.49 -8.59
CA GLU A 66 13.43 2.00 -9.96
C GLU A 66 13.84 3.49 -9.99
N HIS A 67 13.68 4.22 -8.88
CA HIS A 67 13.92 5.66 -8.76
C HIS A 67 14.97 6.00 -7.69
N SER A 68 16.14 5.37 -7.79
CA SER A 68 17.25 5.49 -6.82
C SER A 68 17.86 6.89 -6.66
N ASP A 69 17.53 7.84 -7.53
CA ASP A 69 17.98 9.23 -7.54
C ASP A 69 17.04 10.21 -6.82
N ILE A 70 15.87 9.74 -6.35
CA ILE A 70 14.90 10.58 -5.64
C ILE A 70 15.45 10.99 -4.26
N PRO A 71 15.42 12.28 -3.89
CA PRO A 71 15.77 12.73 -2.54
C PRO A 71 14.89 12.09 -1.46
N ASP A 72 15.49 11.70 -0.33
CA ASP A 72 14.77 11.04 0.77
C ASP A 72 13.50 11.76 1.19
N LYS A 73 13.55 13.09 1.35
CA LYS A 73 12.37 13.91 1.71
C LYS A 73 11.20 13.72 0.74
N MET A 74 11.50 13.63 -0.54
CA MET A 74 10.51 13.47 -1.59
C MET A 74 9.94 12.04 -1.58
N GLY A 75 10.80 11.03 -1.38
CA GLY A 75 10.39 9.65 -1.20
C GLY A 75 9.51 9.43 0.05
N ILE A 76 9.87 10.04 1.17
CA ILE A 76 9.10 10.01 2.43
C ILE A 76 7.71 10.60 2.19
N LYS A 77 7.61 11.77 1.56
CA LYS A 77 6.30 12.39 1.28
C LYS A 77 5.46 11.58 0.33
N ALA A 78 6.04 10.96 -0.70
CA ALA A 78 5.32 10.04 -1.57
C ALA A 78 4.79 8.82 -0.79
N PHE A 79 5.62 8.22 0.06
CA PHE A 79 5.23 7.09 0.91
C PHE A 79 4.09 7.46 1.86
N GLU A 80 4.24 8.58 2.58
CA GLU A 80 3.24 9.11 3.50
C GLU A 80 1.91 9.39 2.78
N ASN A 81 1.95 10.05 1.61
CA ASN A 81 0.76 10.38 0.83
C ASN A 81 0.06 9.15 0.28
N GLY A 82 0.82 8.13 -0.12
CA GLY A 82 0.28 6.89 -0.64
C GLY A 82 -0.41 6.01 0.41
N LEU A 83 -0.11 6.18 1.70
CA LEU A 83 -0.79 5.42 2.75
C LEU A 83 -2.28 5.79 2.88
N TRP A 84 -3.09 4.78 3.22
CA TRP A 84 -4.51 4.95 3.50
C TRP A 84 -4.73 6.04 4.56
N PHE A 85 -5.77 6.87 4.39
CA PHE A 85 -5.93 8.07 5.20
C PHE A 85 -6.12 7.80 6.70
N GLU A 86 -6.68 6.64 7.07
CA GLU A 86 -6.83 6.20 8.48
C GLU A 86 -5.66 5.33 8.96
N SER A 87 -4.58 5.23 8.19
CA SER A 87 -3.44 4.39 8.54
C SER A 87 -2.74 4.92 9.79
N LYS A 88 -2.59 4.05 10.80
CA LYS A 88 -1.78 4.36 12.00
C LYS A 88 -0.30 4.54 11.70
N LEU A 89 0.19 3.98 10.59
CA LEU A 89 1.54 4.28 10.11
C LEU A 89 1.62 5.72 9.60
N LYS A 90 0.63 6.18 8.82
CA LYS A 90 0.59 7.56 8.31
C LYS A 90 0.61 8.58 9.45
N GLU A 91 -0.25 8.39 10.46
CA GLU A 91 -0.25 9.20 11.69
C GLU A 91 1.14 9.21 12.36
N SER A 92 1.77 8.04 12.50
CA SER A 92 3.10 7.94 13.12
C SER A 92 4.21 8.62 12.33
N LEU A 93 4.15 8.61 11.00
CA LEU A 93 5.14 9.29 10.15
C LEU A 93 4.97 10.81 10.18
N MET A 94 3.74 11.29 10.33
CA MET A 94 3.45 12.72 10.51
C MET A 94 3.90 13.25 11.87
N LEU A 95 3.75 12.44 12.93
CA LEU A 95 4.12 12.83 14.29
C LEU A 95 5.63 12.77 14.55
N ASP A 96 6.30 11.78 13.95
CA ASP A 96 7.73 11.57 14.09
C ASP A 96 8.33 11.43 12.69
N GLU A 97 8.81 12.53 12.11
CA GLU A 97 9.28 12.54 10.73
C GLU A 97 10.59 11.73 10.60
N PRO A 98 10.63 10.70 9.73
CA PRO A 98 11.85 9.93 9.49
C PRO A 98 12.94 10.76 8.80
N ALA A 99 14.21 10.47 9.08
CA ALA A 99 15.33 11.13 8.43
C ALA A 99 15.55 10.64 6.99
N THR A 100 15.35 9.35 6.75
CA THR A 100 15.53 8.70 5.44
C THR A 100 14.30 7.90 5.02
N LEU A 101 14.17 7.63 3.72
CA LEU A 101 13.13 6.75 3.23
C LEU A 101 13.28 5.33 3.80
N GLN A 102 14.52 4.87 4.02
CA GLN A 102 14.77 3.57 4.65
C GLN A 102 14.24 3.50 6.08
N ASP A 103 14.36 4.57 6.87
CA ASP A 103 13.79 4.63 8.22
C ASP A 103 12.26 4.53 8.19
N ALA A 104 11.62 5.21 7.23
CA ALA A 104 10.17 5.15 7.03
C ALA A 104 9.71 3.72 6.67
N LEU A 105 10.42 3.08 5.74
CA LEU A 105 10.16 1.70 5.30
C LEU A 105 10.43 0.69 6.42
N HIS A 106 11.48 0.88 7.23
CA HIS A 106 11.77 0.03 8.37
C HIS A 106 10.67 0.14 9.43
N ARG A 107 10.21 1.36 9.73
CA ARG A 107 9.09 1.61 10.63
C ARG A 107 7.81 0.91 10.17
N SER A 108 7.55 0.88 8.87
CA SER A 108 6.37 0.20 8.32
C SER A 108 6.28 -1.27 8.71
N GLN A 109 7.41 -1.96 8.89
CA GLN A 109 7.46 -3.39 9.25
C GLN A 109 6.80 -3.66 10.61
N LYS A 110 6.98 -2.74 11.58
CA LYS A 110 6.32 -2.83 12.89
C LYS A 110 4.80 -2.75 12.75
N TYR A 111 4.31 -1.86 11.89
CA TYR A 111 2.88 -1.69 11.66
C TYR A 111 2.25 -2.84 10.89
N VAL A 112 2.99 -3.43 9.94
CA VAL A 112 2.58 -4.67 9.27
C VAL A 112 2.37 -5.78 10.30
N CYS A 113 3.33 -5.97 11.22
CA CYS A 113 3.21 -6.97 12.27
C CYS A 113 2.00 -6.74 13.19
N VAL A 114 1.73 -5.48 13.55
CA VAL A 114 0.56 -5.10 14.35
C VAL A 114 -0.76 -5.40 13.62
N GLU A 115 -0.86 -5.05 12.33
CA GLU A 115 -2.04 -5.33 11.50
C GLU A 115 -2.32 -6.84 11.41
N GLU A 116 -1.29 -7.62 11.11
CA GLU A 116 -1.40 -9.09 10.99
C GLU A 116 -1.73 -9.76 12.32
N SER A 117 -1.12 -9.29 13.41
CA SER A 117 -1.43 -9.76 14.76
C SER A 117 -2.89 -9.48 15.11
N LYS A 118 -3.40 -8.28 14.83
CA LYS A 118 -4.81 -7.93 15.05
C LYS A 118 -5.75 -8.79 14.21
N ALA A 119 -5.42 -9.01 12.93
CA ALA A 119 -6.20 -9.86 12.05
C ALA A 119 -6.24 -11.32 12.53
N HIS A 120 -5.12 -11.83 13.06
CA HIS A 120 -5.06 -13.17 13.65
C HIS A 120 -5.93 -13.27 14.92
N HIS A 121 -5.76 -12.35 15.88
CA HIS A 121 -6.53 -12.36 17.13
C HIS A 121 -8.03 -12.13 16.88
N SER A 122 -8.41 -11.33 15.88
CA SER A 122 -9.80 -11.15 15.48
C SER A 122 -10.45 -12.47 15.03
N LYS A 123 -9.73 -13.30 14.25
CA LYS A 123 -10.21 -14.62 13.84
C LYS A 123 -10.42 -15.55 15.04
N ILE A 124 -9.46 -15.58 15.97
CA ILE A 124 -9.55 -16.42 17.18
C ILE A 124 -10.70 -15.98 18.08
N HIS A 125 -10.82 -14.68 18.39
CA HIS A 125 -11.92 -14.18 19.22
C HIS A 125 -13.30 -14.27 18.54
N GLY A 126 -13.35 -14.12 17.21
CA GLY A 126 -14.57 -14.39 16.43
C GLY A 126 -15.02 -15.84 16.58
N MET A 127 -14.10 -16.79 16.37
CA MET A 127 -14.36 -18.22 16.57
C MET A 127 -14.82 -18.57 17.99
N THR A 128 -14.25 -17.93 19.02
CA THR A 128 -14.65 -18.18 20.42
C THR A 128 -16.08 -17.69 20.69
N LYS A 129 -16.50 -16.55 20.11
CA LYS A 129 -17.88 -16.05 20.26
C LYS A 129 -18.89 -16.96 19.58
N ASP A 130 -18.57 -17.45 18.38
CA ASP A 130 -19.44 -18.38 17.65
C ASP A 130 -19.59 -19.72 18.38
N HIS A 131 -18.49 -20.25 18.93
CA HIS A 131 -18.52 -21.49 19.71
C HIS A 131 -19.33 -21.35 21.01
N LEU A 132 -19.20 -20.21 21.70
CA LEU A 132 -19.98 -19.92 22.92
C LEU A 132 -21.47 -19.76 22.60
N GLY A 133 -21.81 -19.11 21.47
CA GLY A 133 -23.18 -18.97 20.97
C GLY A 133 -23.82 -20.32 20.64
N MET A 134 -23.09 -21.21 19.98
CA MET A 134 -23.54 -22.58 19.67
C MET A 134 -23.80 -23.39 20.94
N HIS A 135 -22.92 -23.32 21.93
CA HIS A 135 -23.10 -24.02 23.21
C HIS A 135 -24.33 -23.52 23.98
N HIS A 136 -24.61 -22.21 23.95
CA HIS A 136 -25.82 -21.65 24.56
C HIS A 136 -27.11 -22.09 23.82
N LEU A 137 -27.07 -22.17 22.49
CA LEU A 137 -28.20 -22.63 21.67
C LEU A 137 -28.52 -24.12 21.90
N VAL A 138 -27.49 -24.97 22.02
CA VAL A 138 -27.67 -26.40 22.33
C VAL A 138 -28.29 -26.58 23.72
N LYS A 139 -27.82 -25.82 24.71
CA LYS A 139 -28.40 -25.84 26.06
C LYS A 139 -29.87 -25.40 26.08
N SER A 140 -30.22 -24.32 25.37
CA SER A 140 -31.61 -23.84 25.31
C SER A 140 -32.52 -24.86 24.62
N HIS A 141 -32.04 -25.51 23.56
CA HIS A 141 -32.79 -26.56 22.87
C HIS A 141 -33.01 -27.79 23.76
N LEU A 142 -31.99 -28.20 24.53
CA LEU A 142 -32.09 -29.34 25.44
C LEU A 142 -33.07 -29.06 26.59
N ILE A 143 -33.04 -27.85 27.16
CA ILE A 143 -33.99 -27.42 28.21
C ILE A 143 -35.42 -27.42 27.66
N ARG A 144 -35.63 -26.87 26.45
CA ARG A 144 -36.93 -26.84 25.80
C ARG A 144 -37.46 -28.25 25.53
N SER A 145 -36.61 -29.17 25.09
CA SER A 145 -36.96 -30.58 24.85
C SER A 145 -37.39 -31.29 26.14
N HIS A 146 -36.66 -31.09 27.24
CA HIS A 146 -37.02 -31.65 28.55
C HIS A 146 -38.34 -31.10 29.08
N LEU A 147 -38.59 -29.80 28.94
CA LEU A 147 -39.86 -29.17 29.32
C LEU A 147 -41.03 -29.76 28.53
N VAL A 148 -40.89 -29.91 27.20
CA VAL A 148 -41.93 -30.49 26.35
C VAL A 148 -42.22 -31.95 26.72
N LYS A 149 -41.19 -32.76 26.99
CA LYS A 149 -41.37 -34.13 27.47
C LYS A 149 -42.10 -34.20 28.80
N ARG A 150 -41.80 -33.28 29.74
CA ARG A 150 -42.45 -33.22 31.05
C ARG A 150 -43.91 -32.78 30.98
N ILE A 151 -44.26 -31.89 30.05
CA ILE A 151 -45.65 -31.47 29.81
C ILE A 151 -46.46 -32.59 29.14
N LYS A 152 -45.87 -33.32 28.20
CA LYS A 152 -46.57 -34.40 27.47
C LYS A 152 -46.67 -35.72 28.23
N GLY A 153 -45.81 -35.95 29.23
CA GLY A 153 -45.83 -37.15 30.08
C GLY A 153 -46.59 -37.00 31.40
N GLY A 154 -47.35 -35.92 31.57
CA GLY A 154 -48.16 -35.67 32.76
C GLY A 154 -49.60 -36.16 32.60
N LEU A 155 -49.78 -37.48 32.63
CA LEU A 155 -50.91 -38.25 33.19
C LEU A 155 -50.60 -39.75 33.03
#